data_AF-A0A3D0PRV5-F1
#
_entry.id   AF-A0A3D0PRV5-F1
#
_cell.length_a   1.000
_cell.length_b   1.000
_cell.length_c   1.000
_cell.angle_alpha   90.00
_cell.angle_beta   90.00
_cell.angle_gamma   90.00
#
_symmetry.space_group_name_H-M   'P 1'
#
loop_
_entity.id
_entity.type
_entity.pdbx_description
1 polymer ?
#
loop_
_entity_poly.entity_id
_entity_poly.type
_entity_poly.pdbx_seq_one_letter_code
_entity_poly.pdbx_strand_id
1 'polypeptide(L)'
;MYFIAIAVGLIMLLILWSRIELNILTTTEYKITSEKLGNEFSDRTFVVLSDLHNHSIGKDNRKLIDKIHSIHPDFILIAGDMVTKRQFCIPSNAFTLLKTLSKKYRIYYAYGNHEQYFEGLMEGMHNLSGKDSDRIKRQNLYSTWVEYKKRLQKLGVVFLDNQGIALTKKGSLFLSGVSLDKKYYLRTVKKKDRTNGVSSVKEYLMENL
;
A
#
# COMPACT_ATOMS: atom_id res chain seq x y z
N MET A 1 20.39 43.92 7.69
CA MET A 1 20.42 43.22 6.37
C MET A 1 21.15 41.88 6.44
N TYR A 2 22.34 41.78 7.03
CA TYR A 2 23.08 40.51 7.15
C TYR A 2 22.36 39.40 7.93
N PHE A 3 21.71 39.71 9.05
CA PHE A 3 20.92 38.72 9.82
C PHE A 3 19.78 38.09 9.00
N ILE A 4 19.14 38.88 8.12
CA ILE A 4 18.07 38.38 7.24
C ILE A 4 18.67 37.44 6.19
N ALA A 5 19.81 37.79 5.59
CA ALA A 5 20.48 36.94 4.62
C ALA A 5 20.95 35.60 5.24
N ILE A 6 21.48 35.63 6.46
CA ILE A 6 21.88 34.42 7.21
C ILE A 6 20.65 33.54 7.51
N ALA A 7 19.55 34.14 7.98
CA ALA A 7 18.31 33.40 8.27
C ALA A 7 17.74 32.74 7.00
N VAL A 8 17.72 33.45 5.86
CA VAL A 8 17.29 32.89 4.56
C VAL A 8 18.21 31.75 4.12
N GLY A 9 19.53 31.90 4.28
CA GLY A 9 20.49 30.84 3.98
C GLY A 9 20.26 29.56 4.80
N LEU A 10 20.01 29.71 6.10
CA LEU A 10 19.70 28.57 7.00
C LEU A 10 18.39 27.88 6.60
N ILE A 11 17.35 28.65 6.28
CA ILE A 11 16.06 28.09 5.83
C ILE A 11 16.25 27.32 4.50
N MET A 12 16.99 27.86 3.54
CA MET A 12 17.31 27.13 2.30
C MET A 12 18.06 25.83 2.57
N LEU A 13 19.02 25.83 3.50
CA LEU A 13 19.79 24.63 3.85
C LEU A 13 18.91 23.57 4.51
N LEU A 14 18.01 23.96 5.41
CA LEU A 14 17.03 23.06 6.02
C LEU A 14 16.06 22.46 4.99
N ILE A 15 15.57 23.28 4.05
CA ILE A 15 14.71 22.79 2.95
C ILE A 15 15.48 21.80 2.07
N LEU A 16 16.74 22.09 1.76
CA LEU A 16 17.57 21.21 0.95
C LEU A 16 17.84 19.88 1.68
N TRP A 17 18.21 19.94 2.97
CA TRP A 17 18.41 18.76 3.81
C TRP A 17 17.15 17.90 3.89
N SER A 18 16.00 18.51 4.18
CA SER A 18 14.71 17.81 4.24
C SER A 18 14.38 17.12 2.92
N ARG A 19 14.66 17.76 1.78
CA ARG A 19 14.46 17.13 0.46
C ARG A 19 15.41 15.97 0.21
N ILE A 20 16.64 16.01 0.72
CA ILE A 20 17.59 14.90 0.59
C ILE A 20 17.10 13.73 1.44
N GLU A 21 16.79 13.98 2.70
CA GLU A 21 16.36 12.96 3.68
C GLU A 21 15.11 12.21 3.22
N LEU A 22 14.10 12.91 2.72
CA LEU A 22 12.87 12.31 2.17
C LEU A 22 13.13 11.41 0.95
N ASN A 23 14.29 11.53 0.30
CA ASN A 23 14.69 10.73 -0.86
C ASN A 23 15.68 9.60 -0.50
N ILE A 24 16.01 9.42 0.79
CA ILE A 24 16.84 8.30 1.25
C ILE A 24 15.95 7.06 1.37
N LEU A 25 16.07 6.18 0.38
CA LEU A 25 15.41 4.88 0.40
C LEU A 25 16.21 3.92 1.30
N THR A 26 15.59 3.45 2.37
CA THR A 26 16.15 2.41 3.24
C THR A 26 15.50 1.07 2.92
N THR A 27 16.30 0.00 2.90
CA THR A 27 15.81 -1.38 2.69
C THR A 27 16.08 -2.19 3.95
N THR A 28 15.04 -2.84 4.47
CA THR A 28 15.15 -3.77 5.59
C THR A 28 15.01 -5.19 5.07
N GLU A 29 15.96 -6.05 5.40
CA GLU A 29 15.98 -7.45 4.99
C GLU A 29 15.52 -8.34 6.14
N TYR A 30 14.64 -9.30 5.84
CA TYR A 30 14.19 -10.31 6.78
C TYR A 30 14.44 -11.70 6.21
N LYS A 31 15.14 -12.54 6.96
CA LYS A 31 15.32 -13.95 6.61
C LYS A 31 14.29 -14.78 7.34
N ILE A 32 13.38 -15.38 6.58
CA ILE A 32 12.34 -16.26 7.11
C ILE A 32 12.79 -17.71 6.91
N THR A 33 12.91 -18.46 8.01
CA THR A 33 13.24 -19.89 7.99
C THR A 33 12.16 -20.69 8.69
N SER A 34 11.63 -21.72 8.03
CA SER A 34 10.63 -22.60 8.62
C SER A 34 10.69 -23.97 7.94
N GLU A 35 10.71 -25.04 8.75
CA GLU A 35 10.65 -26.43 8.27
C GLU A 35 9.37 -26.69 7.46
N LYS A 36 8.29 -25.96 7.76
CA LYS A 36 6.98 -26.10 7.09
C LYS A 36 6.97 -25.58 5.65
N LEU A 37 7.91 -24.72 5.26
CA LEU A 37 7.97 -24.16 3.90
C LEU A 37 8.43 -25.21 2.87
N GLY A 38 9.11 -26.27 3.32
CA GLY A 38 9.66 -27.31 2.46
C GLY A 38 10.66 -26.77 1.42
N ASN A 39 11.10 -27.66 0.53
CA ASN A 39 12.08 -27.31 -0.50
C ASN A 39 11.47 -26.52 -1.67
N GLU A 40 10.14 -26.44 -1.80
CA GLU A 40 9.49 -25.74 -2.93
C GLU A 40 9.61 -24.21 -2.82
N PHE A 41 9.82 -23.70 -1.60
CA PHE A 41 9.95 -22.28 -1.31
C PHE A 41 11.33 -21.91 -0.73
N SER A 42 12.30 -22.82 -0.80
CA SER A 42 13.69 -22.50 -0.44
C SER A 42 14.26 -21.46 -1.41
N ASP A 43 15.07 -20.56 -0.87
CA ASP A 43 15.80 -19.53 -1.63
C ASP A 43 14.92 -18.56 -2.45
N ARG A 44 13.66 -18.41 -2.06
CA ARG A 44 12.77 -17.40 -2.64
C ARG A 44 12.99 -16.03 -2.00
N THR A 45 13.06 -15.01 -2.84
CA THR A 45 13.17 -13.61 -2.43
C THR A 45 11.95 -12.85 -2.92
N PHE A 46 11.30 -12.10 -2.04
CA PHE A 46 10.20 -11.21 -2.42
C PHE A 46 10.37 -9.85 -1.77
N VAL A 47 9.82 -8.83 -2.42
CA VAL A 47 9.80 -7.47 -1.89
C VAL A 47 8.40 -7.13 -1.42
N VAL A 48 8.29 -6.52 -0.25
CA VAL A 48 7.05 -5.96 0.27
C VAL A 48 7.09 -4.45 0.13
N LEU A 49 6.04 -3.86 -0.45
CA LEU A 49 5.83 -2.42 -0.52
C LEU A 49 4.52 -2.07 0.21
N SER A 50 4.53 -1.00 0.99
CA SER A 50 3.33 -0.42 1.61
C SER A 50 3.46 1.09 1.72
N ASP A 51 2.35 1.77 2.03
CA ASP A 51 2.33 3.18 2.44
C ASP A 51 3.02 4.15 1.47
N LEU A 52 2.94 3.89 0.16
CA LEU A 52 3.48 4.81 -0.83
C LEU A 52 2.66 6.11 -0.88
N HIS A 53 1.34 6.05 -0.71
CA HIS A 53 0.44 7.23 -0.75
C HIS A 53 0.66 8.14 -1.97
N ASN A 54 0.73 7.57 -3.17
CA ASN A 54 1.03 8.27 -4.43
C ASN A 54 2.34 9.08 -4.43
N HIS A 55 3.25 8.81 -3.48
CA HIS A 55 4.56 9.44 -3.45
C HIS A 55 5.46 8.91 -4.58
N SER A 56 6.50 9.68 -4.90
CA SER A 56 7.53 9.28 -5.86
C SER A 56 8.90 9.39 -5.23
N ILE A 57 9.60 8.27 -5.08
CA ILE A 57 10.96 8.23 -4.54
C ILE A 57 11.94 8.45 -5.70
N GLY A 58 12.44 9.68 -5.81
CA GLY A 58 13.14 10.16 -7.01
C GLY A 58 12.19 10.44 -8.18
N LYS A 59 12.75 10.75 -9.35
CA LYS A 59 11.96 11.01 -10.56
C LYS A 59 11.31 9.70 -11.04
N ASP A 60 9.99 9.71 -11.23
CA ASP A 60 9.19 8.57 -11.73
C ASP A 60 9.40 7.26 -10.96
N ASN A 61 9.62 7.34 -9.63
CA ASN A 61 9.99 6.21 -8.76
C ASN A 61 11.26 5.44 -9.19
N ARG A 62 12.13 6.02 -10.02
CA ARG A 62 13.28 5.31 -10.59
C ARG A 62 14.22 4.74 -9.54
N LYS A 63 14.47 5.48 -8.44
CA LYS A 63 15.32 5.00 -7.34
C LYS A 63 14.76 3.73 -6.70
N LEU A 64 13.44 3.71 -6.47
CA LEU A 64 12.75 2.54 -5.91
C LEU A 64 12.78 1.36 -6.90
N ILE A 65 12.50 1.61 -8.17
CA ILE A 65 12.52 0.59 -9.22
C ILE A 65 13.91 -0.03 -9.36
N ASP A 66 14.97 0.79 -9.44
CA ASP A 66 16.34 0.32 -9.58
C ASP A 66 16.77 -0.49 -8.35
N LYS A 67 16.36 -0.07 -7.14
CA LYS A 67 16.61 -0.84 -5.92
C LYS A 67 15.91 -2.21 -5.94
N ILE A 68 14.63 -2.25 -6.32
CA ILE A 68 13.89 -3.53 -6.48
C ILE A 68 14.57 -4.42 -7.53
N HIS A 69 15.00 -3.83 -8.65
CA HIS A 69 15.73 -4.57 -9.68
C HIS A 69 17.03 -5.18 -9.16
N SER A 70 17.78 -4.44 -8.34
CA SER A 70 19.03 -4.96 -7.75
C SER A 70 18.82 -6.14 -6.79
N ILE A 71 17.66 -6.22 -6.13
CA ILE A 71 17.30 -7.32 -5.22
C ILE A 71 16.95 -8.60 -6.00
N HIS A 72 16.53 -8.48 -7.27
CA HIS A 72 16.08 -9.61 -8.10
C HIS A 72 14.99 -10.47 -7.44
N PRO A 73 13.87 -9.88 -6.96
CA PRO A 73 12.82 -10.68 -6.33
C PRO A 73 12.08 -11.57 -7.33
N ASP A 74 11.59 -12.72 -6.85
CA ASP A 74 10.70 -13.61 -7.58
C ASP A 74 9.32 -12.96 -7.82
N PHE A 75 8.83 -12.21 -6.83
CA PHE A 75 7.56 -11.50 -6.88
C PHE A 75 7.53 -10.31 -5.90
N ILE A 76 6.51 -9.47 -6.05
CA ILE A 76 6.30 -8.29 -5.23
C ILE A 76 4.95 -8.41 -4.53
N LEU A 77 4.95 -8.11 -3.23
CA LEU A 77 3.76 -7.99 -2.41
C LEU A 77 3.48 -6.52 -2.13
N ILE A 78 2.24 -6.10 -2.33
CA ILE A 78 1.74 -4.80 -1.90
C ILE A 78 0.89 -5.01 -0.67
N ALA A 79 1.31 -4.47 0.47
CA ALA A 79 0.61 -4.55 1.75
C ALA A 79 -0.25 -3.30 2.01
N GLY A 80 -0.85 -2.75 0.95
CA GLY A 80 -1.80 -1.63 1.00
C GLY A 80 -1.19 -0.23 0.99
N ASP A 81 -2.09 0.76 1.00
CA ASP A 81 -1.82 2.20 1.09
C ASP A 81 -0.90 2.74 -0.02
N MET A 82 -1.06 2.24 -1.25
CA MET A 82 -0.32 2.79 -2.40
C MET A 82 -0.97 4.06 -2.92
N VAL A 83 -2.31 4.14 -2.91
CA VAL A 83 -3.06 5.32 -3.33
C VAL A 83 -3.47 6.16 -2.13
N THR A 84 -3.70 7.45 -2.35
CA THR A 84 -4.17 8.35 -1.30
C THR A 84 -5.70 8.46 -1.30
N LYS A 85 -6.33 8.21 -0.16
CA LYS A 85 -7.77 8.44 0.03
C LYS A 85 -8.17 9.85 -0.40
N ARG A 86 -9.39 10.00 -0.96
CA ARG A 86 -9.96 11.28 -1.43
C ARG A 86 -9.20 11.95 -2.59
N GLN A 87 -8.23 11.27 -3.19
CA GLN A 87 -7.55 11.70 -4.42
C GLN A 87 -7.90 10.76 -5.57
N PHE A 88 -7.73 11.21 -6.81
CA PHE A 88 -7.93 10.35 -7.97
C PHE A 88 -6.85 9.27 -8.03
N CYS A 89 -7.24 8.05 -8.36
CA CYS A 89 -6.30 6.92 -8.49
C CYS A 89 -5.60 6.91 -9.85
N ILE A 90 -6.13 7.61 -10.85
CA ILE A 90 -5.54 7.81 -12.17
C ILE A 90 -5.70 9.28 -12.58
N PRO A 91 -4.66 9.90 -13.16
CA PRO A 91 -3.27 9.45 -13.18
C PRO A 91 -2.65 9.47 -11.77
N SER A 92 -1.76 8.53 -11.46
CA SER A 92 -1.06 8.50 -10.16
C SER A 92 0.34 7.92 -10.25
N ASN A 93 1.23 8.33 -9.35
CA ASN A 93 2.59 7.78 -9.25
C ASN A 93 2.57 6.30 -8.86
N ALA A 94 1.61 5.88 -8.03
CA ALA A 94 1.39 4.47 -7.68
C ALA A 94 1.07 3.64 -8.93
N PHE A 95 0.19 4.13 -9.80
CA PHE A 95 -0.13 3.44 -11.05
C PHE A 95 1.09 3.29 -11.95
N THR A 96 1.87 4.36 -12.13
CA THR A 96 3.08 4.35 -12.98
C THR A 96 4.14 3.40 -12.45
N LEU A 97 4.34 3.37 -11.12
CA LEU A 97 5.24 2.43 -10.46
C LEU A 97 4.81 0.98 -10.71
N LEU A 98 3.56 0.64 -10.40
CA LEU A 98 3.07 -0.74 -10.52
C LEU A 98 3.01 -1.19 -11.99
N LYS A 99 2.66 -0.30 -12.91
CA LYS A 99 2.72 -0.56 -14.36
C LYS A 99 4.15 -0.88 -14.83
N THR A 100 5.16 -0.28 -14.21
CA THR A 100 6.56 -0.52 -14.58
C THR A 100 7.04 -1.84 -13.99
N LEU A 101 6.77 -2.08 -12.71
CA LEU A 101 7.15 -3.32 -12.02
C LEU A 101 6.44 -4.56 -12.59
N SER A 102 5.17 -4.43 -12.99
CA SER A 102 4.39 -5.55 -13.53
C SER A 102 4.92 -6.11 -14.85
N LYS A 103 5.80 -5.37 -15.54
CA LYS A 103 6.45 -5.85 -16.76
C LYS A 103 7.47 -6.96 -16.49
N LYS A 104 8.03 -7.00 -15.28
CA LYS A 104 9.12 -7.92 -14.91
C LYS A 104 8.74 -8.86 -13.78
N TYR A 105 7.86 -8.43 -12.87
CA TYR A 105 7.53 -9.18 -11.66
C TYR A 105 6.04 -9.47 -11.57
N ARG A 106 5.72 -10.62 -10.99
CA ARG A 106 4.37 -10.88 -10.51
C ARG A 106 4.09 -10.00 -9.30
N ILE A 107 2.93 -9.34 -9.28
CA ILE A 107 2.52 -8.46 -8.20
C ILE A 107 1.23 -9.00 -7.56
N TYR A 108 1.26 -9.18 -6.25
CA TYR A 108 0.09 -9.49 -5.43
C TYR A 108 -0.24 -8.27 -4.57
N TYR A 109 -1.50 -7.84 -4.60
CA TYR A 109 -1.92 -6.57 -4.03
C TYR A 109 -3.03 -6.77 -3.00
N ALA A 110 -2.70 -6.56 -1.72
CA ALA A 110 -3.67 -6.44 -0.64
C ALA A 110 -4.07 -4.99 -0.41
N TYR A 111 -5.29 -4.76 0.09
CA TYR A 111 -5.78 -3.43 0.39
C TYR A 111 -5.28 -2.92 1.75
N GLY A 112 -5.00 -1.62 1.80
CA GLY A 112 -4.86 -0.88 3.04
C GLY A 112 -6.10 -0.04 3.31
N ASN A 113 -6.00 0.80 4.34
CA ASN A 113 -7.07 1.71 4.74
C ASN A 113 -7.49 2.67 3.61
N HIS A 114 -6.53 3.10 2.79
CA HIS A 114 -6.79 4.06 1.73
C HIS A 114 -7.53 3.42 0.55
N GLU A 115 -7.21 2.18 0.18
CA GLU A 115 -7.98 1.42 -0.80
C GLU A 115 -9.39 1.09 -0.27
N GLN A 116 -9.49 0.64 0.98
CA GLN A 116 -10.77 0.35 1.63
C GLN A 116 -11.68 1.58 1.73
N TYR A 117 -11.13 2.80 1.79
CA TYR A 117 -11.92 4.02 1.70
C TYR A 117 -12.71 4.10 0.38
N PHE A 118 -12.11 3.71 -0.75
CA PHE A 118 -12.78 3.74 -2.05
C PHE A 118 -13.84 2.65 -2.17
N GLU A 119 -13.61 1.45 -1.65
CA GLU A 119 -14.63 0.39 -1.61
C GLU A 119 -15.86 0.85 -0.80
N GLY A 120 -15.62 1.48 0.36
CA GLY A 120 -16.69 2.05 1.19
C GLY A 120 -17.42 3.26 0.58
N LEU A 121 -16.94 3.86 -0.51
CA LEU A 121 -17.69 4.91 -1.21
C LEU A 121 -18.97 4.35 -1.85
N MET A 122 -18.94 3.08 -2.29
CA MET A 122 -20.10 2.42 -2.90
C MET A 122 -21.21 2.17 -1.87
N GLU A 123 -20.87 1.67 -0.69
CA GLU A 123 -21.83 1.44 0.41
C GLU A 123 -22.56 2.71 0.83
N GLY A 124 -21.82 3.83 0.89
CA GLY A 124 -22.38 5.14 1.22
C GLY A 124 -23.25 5.75 0.12
N MET A 125 -23.25 5.22 -1.12
CA MET A 125 -24.04 5.79 -2.22
C MET A 125 -25.53 5.52 -2.11
N HIS A 126 -25.94 4.42 -1.46
CA HIS A 126 -27.34 4.06 -1.28
C HIS A 126 -28.08 4.89 -0.23
N ASN A 127 -27.35 5.54 0.69
CA ASN A 127 -27.92 6.26 1.84
C ASN A 127 -27.84 7.81 1.73
N LEU A 128 -27.57 8.35 0.54
CA LEU A 128 -27.36 9.80 0.38
C LEU A 128 -28.67 10.57 0.19
N SER A 129 -29.01 11.37 1.20
CA SER A 129 -29.82 12.61 1.12
C SER A 129 -28.93 13.86 0.95
N GLY A 130 -27.68 13.68 0.54
CA GLY A 130 -26.67 14.75 0.46
C GLY A 130 -26.78 15.62 -0.80
N LYS A 131 -26.21 16.84 -0.74
CA LYS A 131 -26.11 17.77 -1.88
C LYS A 131 -25.49 17.09 -3.11
N ASP A 132 -26.03 17.37 -4.30
CA ASP A 132 -25.66 16.73 -5.57
C ASP A 132 -24.14 16.77 -5.87
N SER A 133 -23.46 17.85 -5.47
CA SER A 133 -22.02 18.03 -5.68
C SER A 133 -21.14 17.00 -4.97
N ASP A 134 -21.50 16.59 -3.74
CA ASP A 134 -20.74 15.59 -2.97
C ASP A 134 -20.91 14.19 -3.55
N ARG A 135 -22.11 13.89 -4.07
CA ARG A 135 -22.40 12.62 -4.75
C ARG A 135 -21.58 12.49 -6.02
N ILE A 136 -21.56 13.54 -6.86
CA ILE A 136 -20.75 13.56 -8.10
C ILE A 136 -19.28 13.37 -7.79
N LYS A 137 -18.75 14.08 -6.77
CA LYS A 137 -17.34 13.95 -6.38
C LYS A 137 -16.98 12.52 -5.93
N ARG A 138 -17.83 11.90 -5.11
CA ARG A 138 -17.62 10.50 -4.66
C ARG A 138 -17.68 9.52 -5.83
N GLN A 139 -18.62 9.72 -6.76
CA GLN A 139 -18.75 8.88 -7.95
C GLN A 139 -17.53 9.00 -8.86
N ASN A 140 -17.00 10.21 -9.05
CA ASN A 140 -15.76 10.44 -9.80
C ASN A 140 -14.55 9.80 -9.12
N LEU A 141 -14.42 9.90 -7.79
CA LEU A 141 -13.34 9.22 -7.07
C LEU A 141 -13.41 7.71 -7.25
N TYR A 142 -14.60 7.13 -7.06
CA TYR A 142 -14.81 5.69 -7.22
C TYR A 142 -14.56 5.22 -8.65
N SER A 143 -14.99 5.98 -9.66
CA SER A 143 -14.74 5.60 -11.06
C SER A 143 -13.25 5.52 -11.38
N THR A 144 -12.43 6.45 -10.86
CA THR A 144 -10.96 6.36 -11.02
C THR A 144 -10.35 5.16 -10.30
N TRP A 145 -10.90 4.75 -9.15
CA TRP A 145 -10.47 3.54 -8.44
C TRP A 145 -10.81 2.27 -9.23
N VAL A 146 -12.02 2.15 -9.77
CA VAL A 146 -12.44 1.04 -10.63
C VAL A 146 -11.54 0.95 -11.86
N GLU A 147 -11.23 2.09 -12.48
CA GLU A 147 -10.33 2.15 -13.62
C GLU A 147 -8.90 1.73 -13.25
N TYR A 148 -8.39 2.18 -12.10
CA TYR A 148 -7.08 1.79 -11.55
C TYR A 148 -6.96 0.27 -11.42
N LYS A 149 -7.92 -0.36 -10.73
CA LYS A 149 -7.95 -1.82 -10.58
C LYS A 149 -7.98 -2.53 -11.93
N LYS A 150 -8.89 -2.13 -12.82
CA LYS A 150 -9.07 -2.75 -14.14
C LYS A 150 -7.80 -2.67 -14.97
N ARG A 151 -7.12 -1.53 -14.99
CA ARG A 151 -5.88 -1.35 -15.74
C ARG A 151 -4.74 -2.19 -15.15
N LEU A 152 -4.60 -2.26 -13.83
CA LEU A 152 -3.57 -3.08 -13.19
C LEU A 152 -3.83 -4.60 -13.36
N GLN A 153 -5.08 -5.04 -13.27
CA GLN A 153 -5.45 -6.43 -13.55
C GLN A 153 -5.09 -6.84 -14.98
N LYS A 154 -5.34 -5.97 -15.97
CA LYS A 154 -4.91 -6.19 -17.36
C LYS A 154 -3.39 -6.30 -17.52
N LEU A 155 -2.63 -5.73 -16.60
CA LEU A 155 -1.17 -5.82 -16.56
C LEU A 155 -0.67 -7.03 -15.75
N GLY A 156 -1.58 -7.91 -15.30
CA GLY A 156 -1.23 -9.12 -14.55
C GLY A 156 -1.02 -8.89 -13.06
N VAL A 157 -1.49 -7.77 -12.48
CA VAL A 157 -1.53 -7.59 -11.02
C VAL A 157 -2.71 -8.40 -10.45
N VAL A 158 -2.46 -9.23 -9.44
CA VAL A 158 -3.53 -9.93 -8.71
C VAL A 158 -3.88 -9.15 -7.47
N PHE A 159 -5.14 -8.76 -7.34
CA PHE A 159 -5.68 -8.20 -6.11
C PHE A 159 -6.14 -9.33 -5.20
N LEU A 160 -5.76 -9.23 -3.93
CA LEU A 160 -6.12 -10.14 -2.84
C LEU A 160 -6.88 -9.31 -1.80
N ASP A 161 -8.20 -9.27 -1.92
CA ASP A 161 -9.09 -8.61 -0.96
C ASP A 161 -9.95 -9.67 -0.29
N ASN A 162 -9.62 -10.00 0.96
CA ASN A 162 -10.20 -11.13 1.70
C ASN A 162 -10.19 -12.44 0.90
N GLN A 163 -9.10 -12.63 0.15
CA GLN A 163 -8.87 -13.78 -0.71
C GLN A 163 -7.41 -14.19 -0.59
N GLY A 164 -7.13 -15.43 -0.93
CA GLY A 164 -5.75 -15.89 -1.01
C GLY A 164 -5.51 -16.85 -2.16
N ILE A 165 -4.23 -17.12 -2.38
CA ILE A 165 -3.73 -17.94 -3.46
C ILE A 165 -2.61 -18.83 -2.96
N ALA A 166 -2.61 -20.09 -3.38
CA ALA A 166 -1.49 -20.99 -3.15
C ALA A 166 -0.30 -20.56 -4.01
N LEU A 167 0.85 -20.31 -3.37
CA LEU A 167 2.10 -19.99 -4.08
C LEU A 167 2.87 -21.24 -4.52
N THR A 168 2.58 -22.37 -3.90
CA THR A 168 3.20 -23.68 -4.15
C THR A 168 2.20 -24.64 -4.77
N LYS A 169 2.62 -25.51 -5.68
CA LYS A 169 1.73 -26.50 -6.35
C LYS A 169 1.09 -27.47 -5.35
N LYS A 170 1.77 -27.76 -4.23
CA LYS A 170 1.25 -28.63 -3.17
C LYS A 170 0.43 -27.89 -2.09
N GLY A 171 0.21 -26.58 -2.24
CA GLY A 171 -0.55 -25.78 -1.27
C GLY A 171 0.12 -25.61 0.10
N SER A 172 1.42 -25.87 0.24
CA SER A 172 2.15 -25.70 1.50
C SER A 172 2.33 -24.24 1.92
N LEU A 173 2.28 -23.30 0.95
CA LEU A 173 2.28 -21.87 1.22
C LEU A 173 1.07 -21.19 0.58
N PHE A 174 0.31 -20.49 1.41
CA PHE A 174 -0.86 -19.71 1.01
C PHE A 174 -0.62 -18.23 1.31
N LEU A 175 -0.85 -17.38 0.31
CA LEU A 175 -0.76 -15.94 0.43
C LEU A 175 -2.18 -15.36 0.46
N SER A 176 -2.57 -14.79 1.60
CA SER A 176 -3.86 -14.13 1.76
C SER A 176 -3.68 -12.61 1.89
N GLY A 177 -4.54 -11.87 1.20
CA GLY A 177 -4.76 -10.45 1.49
C GLY A 177 -5.99 -10.32 2.38
N VAL A 178 -5.83 -9.62 3.50
CA VAL A 178 -6.89 -9.47 4.51
C VAL A 178 -7.15 -7.98 4.72
N SER A 179 -8.37 -7.56 4.44
CA SER A 179 -8.83 -6.19 4.62
C SER A 179 -9.42 -6.05 6.02
N LEU A 180 -8.68 -5.41 6.92
CA LEU A 180 -9.10 -5.26 8.32
C LEU A 180 -10.30 -4.31 8.45
N ASP A 181 -11.13 -4.51 9.47
CA ASP A 181 -12.17 -3.55 9.83
C ASP A 181 -11.58 -2.15 10.13
N LYS A 182 -12.30 -1.09 9.76
CA LYS A 182 -11.91 0.31 9.99
C LYS A 182 -11.48 0.59 11.44
N LYS A 183 -12.07 -0.10 12.43
CA LYS A 183 -11.73 0.01 13.85
C LYS A 183 -10.25 -0.27 14.15
N TYR A 184 -9.60 -1.14 13.38
CA TYR A 184 -8.19 -1.49 13.56
C TYR A 184 -7.22 -0.42 13.06
N TYR A 185 -7.70 0.52 12.23
CA TYR A 185 -6.91 1.67 11.74
C TYR A 185 -7.12 2.93 12.57
N LEU A 186 -8.06 2.93 13.52
CA LEU A 186 -8.29 4.07 14.41
C LEU A 186 -7.15 4.15 15.43
N ARG A 187 -6.34 5.22 15.33
CA ARG A 187 -5.34 5.57 16.34
C ARG A 187 -6.08 5.86 17.65
N THR A 188 -6.03 4.91 18.58
CA THR A 188 -6.82 4.85 19.81
C THR A 188 -6.92 6.20 20.53
N VAL A 189 -8.15 6.69 20.71
CA VAL A 189 -8.51 7.60 21.81
C VAL A 189 -8.12 6.91 23.11
N LYS A 190 -7.21 7.54 23.88
CA LYS A 190 -6.78 7.23 25.26
C LYS A 190 -7.26 5.88 25.84
N LYS A 191 -6.29 5.00 26.15
CA LYS A 191 -6.38 3.92 27.15
C LYS A 191 -7.13 4.42 28.41
N LYS A 192 -8.42 4.13 28.53
CA LYS A 192 -9.16 4.19 29.81
C LYS A 192 -10.39 3.28 29.73
N ASP A 193 -10.13 2.00 29.53
CA ASP A 193 -10.89 0.86 30.08
C ASP A 193 -10.27 -0.40 29.50
N ARG A 194 -9.38 -1.01 30.28
CA ARG A 194 -8.85 -2.35 29.99
C ARG A 194 -9.55 -3.33 30.91
N THR A 195 -10.77 -3.68 30.55
CA THR A 195 -11.44 -4.91 30.98
C THR A 195 -12.17 -5.47 29.77
N ASN A 196 -11.65 -6.59 29.27
CA ASN A 196 -12.18 -7.48 28.24
C ASN A 196 -12.15 -6.99 26.77
N GLY A 197 -11.27 -7.63 25.99
CA GLY A 197 -11.42 -7.76 24.53
C GLY A 197 -10.72 -6.71 23.67
N VAL A 198 -9.39 -6.69 23.67
CA VAL A 198 -8.68 -6.23 22.46
C VAL A 198 -8.56 -7.46 21.57
N SER A 199 -9.46 -7.59 20.59
CA SER A 199 -9.33 -8.60 19.54
C SER A 199 -8.03 -8.30 18.79
N SER A 200 -6.98 -9.05 19.07
CA SER A 200 -5.69 -8.85 18.39
C SER A 200 -5.86 -9.10 16.88
N VAL A 201 -5.00 -8.53 16.03
CA VAL A 201 -4.98 -8.89 14.58
C VAL A 201 -4.89 -10.42 14.42
N LYS A 202 -4.20 -11.09 15.35
CA LYS A 202 -4.16 -12.55 15.44
C LYS A 202 -5.53 -13.19 15.68
N GLU A 203 -6.35 -12.68 16.60
CA GLU A 203 -7.73 -13.17 16.80
C GLU A 203 -8.59 -12.93 15.57
N TYR A 204 -8.51 -11.74 14.95
CA TYR A 204 -9.22 -11.47 13.71
C TYR A 204 -8.84 -12.45 12.60
N LEU A 205 -7.54 -12.75 12.45
CA LEU A 205 -7.07 -13.73 11.48
C LEU A 205 -7.53 -15.15 11.80
N MET A 206 -7.62 -15.54 13.08
CA MET A 206 -8.13 -16.87 13.48
C MET A 206 -9.64 -17.02 13.26
N GLU A 207 -10.40 -15.93 13.31
CA GLU A 207 -11.86 -15.94 13.12
C GLU A 207 -12.28 -15.85 11.64
N ASN A 208 -11.40 -15.35 10.76
CA ASN A 208 -11.75 -14.97 9.38
C ASN A 208 -10.92 -15.66 8.29
N LEU A 209 -9.99 -16.55 8.63
CA LEU A 209 -9.24 -17.42 7.71
C LEU A 209 -9.50 -18.89 8.06
#